data_AF-A0A7S6S5F9-F1
#
_entry.id   AF-A0A7S6S5F9-F1
#
_cell.length_a   1.000
_cell.length_b   1.000
_cell.length_c   1.000
_cell.angle_alpha   90.00
_cell.angle_beta   90.00
_cell.angle_gamma   90.00
#
_symmetry.space_group_name_H-M   'P 1'
#
loop_
_entity.id
_entity.type
_entity.pdbx_description
1 polymer ?
#
loop_
_entity_poly.entity_id
_entity_poly.type
_entity_poly.pdbx_seq_one_letter_code
_entity_poly.pdbx_strand_id
1 'polypeptide(L)' 'MTQFLNISDVADFLEVSERRVRTLLAQGRIAGFKDDSNIWRITCPLNIKPGKRGPDLRGYAVRKLQPRQLKVVEK' A
#
# COMPACT_ATOMS: atom_id res chain seq x y z
N MET A 1 6.16 22.55 12.71
CA MET A 1 6.86 21.39 13.31
C MET A 1 6.30 20.14 12.65
N THR A 2 7.10 19.42 11.87
CA THR A 2 6.70 18.11 11.32
C THR A 2 6.75 17.08 12.44
N GLN A 3 5.59 16.66 12.92
CA GLN A 3 5.47 15.60 13.91
C GLN A 3 5.61 14.25 13.20
N PHE A 4 6.45 13.37 13.74
CA PHE A 4 6.64 12.01 13.25
C PHE A 4 5.94 11.04 14.18
N LEU A 5 5.25 10.05 13.60
CA LEU A 5 4.58 8.97 14.32
C LEU A 5 5.44 7.71 14.27
N ASN A 6 5.38 6.92 15.35
CA ASN A 6 6.01 5.62 15.40
C ASN A 6 5.12 4.56 14.75
N ILE A 7 5.71 3.41 14.41
CA ILE A 7 4.95 2.30 13.82
C ILE A 7 3.83 1.82 14.76
N SER A 8 4.11 1.73 16.06
CA SER A 8 3.16 1.28 17.08
C SER A 8 1.90 2.15 17.08
N ASP A 9 2.07 3.47 17.14
CA ASP A 9 0.96 4.41 17.23
C ASP A 9 0.10 4.37 15.96
N VAL A 10 0.74 4.18 14.81
CA VAL A 10 0.04 4.04 13.52
C VAL A 10 -0.65 2.67 13.40
N ALA A 11 -0.06 1.61 13.95
CA ALA A 11 -0.65 0.28 13.99
C ALA A 11 -1.94 0.29 14.80
N ASP A 12 -1.90 0.91 15.99
CA ASP A 12 -3.06 1.07 16.86
C ASP A 12 -4.13 1.95 16.23
N PHE A 13 -3.74 3.11 15.65
CA PHE A 13 -4.69 4.01 14.99
C PHE A 13 -5.39 3.39 13.78
N LEU A 14 -4.70 2.54 13.02
CA LEU A 14 -5.25 1.87 11.85
C LEU A 14 -5.86 0.51 12.15
N GLU A 15 -5.81 0.04 13.40
CA GLU A 15 -6.22 -1.29 13.84
C GLU A 15 -5.60 -2.41 12.98
N VAL A 16 -4.32 -2.28 12.66
CA VAL A 16 -3.56 -3.28 11.87
C VAL A 16 -2.27 -3.64 12.56
N SER A 17 -1.74 -4.83 12.26
CA SER A 17 -0.42 -5.21 12.76
C SER A 17 0.69 -4.26 12.29
N GLU A 18 1.72 -4.07 13.12
CA GLU A 18 2.93 -3.33 12.73
C GLU A 18 3.56 -3.86 11.43
N ARG A 19 3.49 -5.18 11.22
CA ARG A 19 3.96 -5.83 9.98
C ARG A 19 3.22 -5.28 8.76
N ARG A 20 1.91 -5.00 8.89
CA ARG A 20 1.12 -4.39 7.83
C ARG A 20 1.55 -2.94 7.59
N VAL A 21 1.79 -2.16 8.63
CA VAL A 21 2.30 -0.79 8.52
C VAL A 21 3.65 -0.76 7.79
N ARG A 22 4.60 -1.63 8.17
CA ARG A 22 5.89 -1.77 7.47
C ARG A 22 5.72 -2.14 6.00
N THR A 23 4.75 -3.00 5.69
CA THR A 23 4.42 -3.37 4.30
C THR A 23 3.90 -2.18 3.51
N LEU A 24 3.02 -1.36 4.11
CA LEU A 24 2.46 -0.17 3.47
C LEU A 24 3.53 0.91 3.23
N LEU A 25 4.47 1.06 4.16
CA LEU A 25 5.65 1.92 4.00
C LEU A 25 6.55 1.42 2.85
N ALA A 26 6.87 0.13 2.83
CA ALA A 26 7.67 -0.47 1.75
C ALA A 26 7.00 -0.37 0.37
N GLN A 27 5.67 -0.40 0.32
CA GLN A 27 4.88 -0.20 -0.90
C GLN A 27 4.74 1.28 -1.30
N GLY A 28 5.28 2.22 -0.51
CA GLY A 28 5.13 3.66 -0.75
C GLY A 28 3.68 4.17 -0.62
N ARG A 29 2.83 3.41 0.10
CA ARG A 29 1.42 3.78 0.33
C ARG A 29 1.24 4.71 1.51
N ILE A 30 2.16 4.63 2.47
CA ILE A 30 2.27 5.57 3.60
C ILE A 30 3.58 6.33 3.41
N ALA A 31 3.55 7.64 3.66
CA ALA A 31 4.74 8.45 3.65
C ALA A 31 5.53 8.28 4.96
N GLY A 32 6.81 7.93 4.83
CA GLY A 32 7.71 7.75 5.95
C GLY A 32 9.10 7.35 5.47
N PHE A 33 10.09 7.48 6.34
CA PHE A 33 11.48 7.14 6.07
C PHE A 33 12.10 6.47 7.27
N LYS A 34 13.29 5.88 7.09
CA LYS A 34 14.11 5.40 8.20
C LYS A 34 15.09 6.49 8.59
N ASP A 35 15.17 6.80 9.87
CA ASP A 35 16.21 7.68 10.39
C ASP A 35 17.58 6.96 10.47
N ASP A 36 18.60 7.69 10.90
CA ASP A 36 19.97 7.18 11.05
C ASP A 36 20.08 6.01 12.03
N SER A 37 19.09 5.85 12.92
CA SER A 37 18.99 4.73 13.87
C SER A 37 18.23 3.52 13.27
N ASN A 38 17.93 3.55 11.96
CA ASN A 38 17.16 2.52 11.25
C ASN A 38 15.71 2.39 11.78
N ILE A 39 15.18 3.43 12.43
CA ILE A 39 13.81 3.47 12.96
C ILE A 39 12.91 4.15 11.95
N TRP A 40 11.72 3.59 11.71
CA TRP A 40 10.73 4.19 10.83
C TRP A 40 10.06 5.40 11.48
N ARG A 41 10.15 6.53 10.78
CA ARG A 41 9.47 7.80 11.07
C ARG A 41 8.35 7.98 10.06
N ILE A 42 7.11 7.99 10.51
CA ILE A 42 5.93 8.16 9.65
C ILE A 42 5.53 9.64 9.67
N THR A 43 5.35 10.26 8.51
CA THR A 43 4.97 11.68 8.44
C THR A 43 3.51 11.88 8.80
N CYS A 44 3.23 12.88 9.64
CA CYS A 44 1.89 13.38 9.91
C CYS A 44 1.62 14.64 9.05
N PRO A 45 0.43 14.78 8.41
CA PRO A 45 -0.76 13.93 8.50
C PRO A 45 -0.62 12.57 7.81
N LEU A 46 -1.26 11.55 8.38
CA LEU A 46 -1.34 10.19 7.83
C LEU A 46 -2.11 10.21 6.51
N ASN A 47 -1.40 10.07 5.40
CA ASN A 47 -1.99 9.89 4.07
C ASN A 47 -1.76 8.45 3.60
N ILE A 48 -2.84 7.69 3.43
CA ILE A 48 -2.81 6.29 3.03
C ILE A 48 -3.35 6.15 1.62
N LYS A 49 -2.45 5.83 0.68
CA LYS A 49 -2.87 5.56 -0.70
C LYS A 49 -3.57 4.19 -0.76
N PRO A 50 -4.79 4.12 -1.34
CA PRO A 50 -5.49 2.87 -1.47
C PRO A 50 -4.72 1.90 -2.37
N GLY A 51 -4.79 0.62 -2.03
CA GLY A 51 -4.26 -0.44 -2.87
C GLY A 51 -5.25 -0.85 -3.96
N LYS A 52 -4.72 -1.44 -5.04
CA LYS A 52 -5.55 -2.21 -5.96
C LYS A 52 -5.86 -3.57 -5.34
N ARG A 53 -7.15 -3.92 -5.24
CA ARG A 53 -7.62 -5.24 -4.82
C ARG A 53 -7.94 -6.05 -6.08
N GLY A 54 -7.54 -7.32 -6.09
CA GLY A 54 -7.78 -8.22 -7.21
C GLY A 54 -6.61 -8.28 -8.21
N PRO A 55 -6.65 -9.24 -9.14
CA PRO A 55 -5.62 -9.39 -10.16
C PRO A 55 -5.56 -8.14 -11.03
N ASP A 56 -4.36 -7.76 -11.46
CA ASP A 56 -4.21 -6.73 -12.49
C ASP A 56 -4.86 -7.25 -13.77
N LEU A 57 -6.10 -6.81 -14.03
CA LEU A 57 -6.89 -7.28 -15.16
C LEU A 57 -6.18 -7.04 -16.50
N ARG A 58 -5.27 -6.06 -16.58
CA ARG A 58 -4.45 -5.83 -17.79
C ARG A 58 -3.46 -6.97 -18.04
N GLY A 59 -2.82 -7.51 -16.99
CA GLY A 59 -1.87 -8.62 -17.11
C GLY A 59 -2.53 -10.01 -17.00
N TYR A 60 -3.62 -10.11 -16.24
CA TYR A 60 -4.39 -11.33 -16.06
C TYR A 60 -5.14 -11.70 -17.33
N ALA A 61 -5.67 -10.70 -18.04
CA ALA A 61 -6.31 -10.88 -19.34
C ALA A 61 -5.40 -11.61 -20.34
N VAL A 62 -4.15 -11.16 -20.42
CA VAL A 62 -3.15 -11.64 -21.38
C VAL A 62 -2.74 -13.09 -21.13
N ARG A 63 -2.76 -13.55 -19.87
CA ARG A 63 -2.26 -14.89 -19.50
C ARG A 63 -3.32 -15.98 -19.42
N LYS A 64 -4.61 -15.63 -19.28
CA LYS A 64 -5.66 -16.62 -18.98
C LYS A 64 -7.00 -16.44 -19.70
N LEU A 65 -7.26 -15.34 -20.41
CA LEU A 65 -8.53 -15.21 -21.10
C LEU A 65 -8.50 -15.98 -22.42
N GLN A 66 -9.44 -16.91 -22.58
CA GLN A 66 -9.73 -17.47 -23.90
C GLN A 66 -10.26 -16.35 -24.82
N PRO A 67 -10.07 -16.43 -26.16
CA PRO A 67 -10.43 -15.37 -27.11
C PRO A 67 -11.87 -14.83 -26.97
N ARG A 68 -12.80 -15.66 -26.48
CA ARG A 68 -14.21 -15.28 -26.24
C ARG A 68 -14.41 -14.25 -25.12
N GLN A 69 -13.51 -14.19 -24.13
CA GLN A 69 -13.67 -13.31 -22.97
C GLN A 69 -13.05 -11.92 -23.15
N LEU A 70 -12.25 -11.71 -24.20
CA LEU A 70 -11.69 -10.39 -24.55
C LEU A 70 -12.77 -9.42 -25.07
N LYS A 71 -13.85 -9.92 -25.68
CA LYS A 71 -14.95 -9.12 -26.25
C LYS A 71 -15.74 -8.29 -25.23
N VAL A 72 -15.61 -8.57 -23.93
CA VAL A 72 -16.32 -7.84 -22.86
C VAL A 72 -15.51 -6.62 -22.39
N VAL A 73 -14.20 -6.56 -22.68
CA VAL A 73 -13.30 -5.50 -22.21
C VAL A 73 -13.26 -4.30 -23.18
N GLU A 74 -13.68 -4.47 -24.43
CA GLU A 74 -13.62 -3.45 -25.48
C GLU A 74 -14.93 -2.62 -25.65
N LYS A 75 -15.80 -2.58 -24.65
CA LYS A 75 -17.04 -1.79 -24.71
C LYS A 75 -17.08 -0.65 -23.71
#